data_AF-A0A2G5FC96-F1
#
_entry.id   AF-A0A2G5FC96-F1
#
_cell.length_a   1.000
_cell.length_b   1.000
_cell.length_c   1.000
_cell.angle_alpha   90.00
_cell.angle_beta   90.00
_cell.angle_gamma   90.00
#
_symmetry.space_group_name_H-M   'P 1'
#
loop_
_entity.id
_entity.type
_entity.pdbx_description
1 polymer ?
#
loop_
_entity_poly.entity_id
_entity_poly.type
_entity_poly.pdbx_seq_one_letter_code
_entity_poly.pdbx_strand_id
1 'polypeptide(L)'
;MYPPLPRLLPLIIPTSLNNSSHNHYQSLLLHSLLRTLSSSSSSSSSSSSSSSSSSSSSSSSLKSQSTNSSEFPQTLAGLRDRLSIESPTLSDFTLRLRQNDDYSVNVGTKKNPIPKPKWMKENIPGGSKYAKIKKKLRELKLHTVCEEAKCPNLGECWSGGETGTATATIMILGDTCTRGCRFCNVKTSRTPPPPDPNEPTNVAEAIASWGLEYVVITSVDRDDLADQGSNHFAETVQKLKILKPNILIEALGMCN
;
A
#
# COMPACT_ATOMS: atom_id res chain seq x y z
N MET A 1 22.95 -30.17 29.94
CA MET A 1 24.39 -30.01 29.61
C MET A 1 24.53 -30.37 28.14
N TYR A 2 24.36 -29.40 27.24
CA TYR A 2 24.47 -29.59 25.78
C TYR A 2 25.85 -29.12 25.32
N PRO A 3 26.47 -29.76 24.32
CA PRO A 3 27.77 -29.32 23.81
C PRO A 3 27.61 -28.04 22.95
N PRO A 4 28.63 -27.18 22.88
CA PRO A 4 28.58 -25.97 22.06
C PRO A 4 28.79 -26.28 20.57
N LEU A 5 28.03 -25.60 19.72
CA LEU A 5 28.20 -25.60 18.25
C LEU A 5 29.52 -24.94 17.84
N PRO A 6 30.21 -25.43 16.77
CA PRO A 6 31.45 -24.83 16.30
C PRO A 6 31.20 -23.51 15.55
N ARG A 7 32.07 -22.52 15.80
CA ARG A 7 32.14 -21.23 15.10
C ARG A 7 32.45 -21.45 13.61
N LEU A 8 31.60 -20.94 12.73
CA LEU A 8 31.89 -20.81 11.30
C LEU A 8 32.80 -19.60 11.07
N LEU A 9 33.99 -19.86 10.51
CA LEU A 9 34.90 -18.85 9.96
C LEU A 9 34.33 -18.25 8.65
N PRO A 10 34.61 -16.99 8.33
CA PRO A 10 34.16 -16.35 7.10
C PRO A 10 34.90 -16.94 5.89
N LEU A 11 34.13 -17.42 4.91
CA LEU A 11 34.64 -17.95 3.66
C LEU A 11 35.02 -16.77 2.74
N ILE A 12 36.32 -16.54 2.62
CA ILE A 12 36.92 -15.58 1.69
C ILE A 12 36.86 -16.22 0.29
N ILE A 13 36.11 -15.60 -0.63
CA ILE A 13 36.13 -15.96 -2.05
C ILE A 13 37.11 -15.00 -2.75
N PRO A 14 38.11 -15.50 -3.51
CA PRO A 14 39.14 -14.67 -4.11
C PRO A 14 38.63 -13.94 -5.35
N THR A 15 39.03 -12.68 -5.46
CA THR A 15 39.00 -11.87 -6.68
C THR A 15 40.18 -12.23 -7.57
N SER A 16 39.93 -12.58 -8.84
CA SER A 16 40.95 -12.54 -9.89
C SER A 16 40.32 -12.47 -11.29
N LEU A 17 40.48 -11.29 -11.90
CA LEU A 17 40.91 -11.03 -13.28
C LEU A 17 40.31 -11.88 -14.42
N ASN A 18 39.62 -11.24 -15.37
CA ASN A 18 40.26 -10.91 -16.65
C ASN A 18 39.52 -9.83 -17.45
N ASN A 19 40.32 -9.07 -18.19
CA ASN A 19 39.99 -7.90 -18.99
C ASN A 19 39.76 -8.29 -20.48
N SER A 20 39.09 -7.38 -21.19
CA SER A 20 39.09 -7.20 -22.65
C SER A 20 38.28 -8.16 -23.53
N SER A 21 37.25 -7.62 -24.21
CA SER A 21 37.23 -7.48 -25.68
C SER A 21 35.97 -6.73 -26.20
N HIS A 22 36.23 -5.51 -26.71
CA HIS A 22 35.71 -4.91 -27.95
C HIS A 22 34.22 -4.96 -28.37
N ASN A 23 33.64 -3.75 -28.43
CA ASN A 23 33.12 -3.05 -29.62
C ASN A 23 32.40 -3.88 -30.70
N HIS A 24 31.09 -3.65 -30.86
CA HIS A 24 30.29 -3.64 -32.10
C HIS A 24 28.85 -3.28 -31.63
N TYR A 25 28.24 -2.13 -31.89
CA TYR A 25 27.78 -1.62 -33.18
C TYR A 25 27.37 -0.13 -33.02
N GLN A 26 28.05 0.76 -33.76
CA GLN A 26 27.44 1.96 -34.31
C GLN A 26 26.85 1.62 -35.68
N SER A 27 25.66 2.10 -36.02
CA SER A 27 25.31 2.63 -37.35
C SER A 27 23.85 3.12 -37.41
N LEU A 28 23.63 4.15 -38.24
CA LEU A 28 22.39 4.83 -38.68
C LEU A 28 22.00 6.05 -37.83
N LEU A 29 22.61 7.24 -38.01
CA LEU A 29 22.44 8.26 -39.07
C LEU A 29 20.97 8.64 -39.35
N LEU A 30 20.47 9.83 -38.96
CA LEU A 30 20.65 11.21 -39.49
C LEU A 30 19.60 11.60 -40.57
N HIS A 31 19.22 12.89 -40.57
CA HIS A 31 18.29 13.70 -41.42
C HIS A 31 16.92 13.97 -40.77
N SER A 32 16.36 15.19 -40.66
CA SER A 32 16.59 16.50 -41.30
C SER A 32 15.92 17.60 -40.43
N LEU A 33 16.62 18.66 -40.00
CA LEU A 33 16.65 20.06 -40.51
C LEU A 33 15.30 20.79 -40.75
N LEU A 34 15.06 21.79 -39.87
CA LEU A 34 14.68 23.20 -40.10
C LEU A 34 13.54 23.60 -41.06
N ARG A 35 12.57 24.37 -40.53
CA ARG A 35 11.89 25.56 -41.13
C ARG A 35 11.02 26.25 -40.05
N THR A 36 11.48 27.35 -39.43
CA THR A 36 11.24 28.79 -39.77
C THR A 36 9.81 29.32 -39.63
N LEU A 37 9.61 30.08 -38.53
CA LEU A 37 8.99 31.42 -38.36
C LEU A 37 7.93 31.98 -39.32
N SER A 38 6.99 32.69 -38.68
CA SER A 38 6.19 33.88 -39.09
C SER A 38 4.67 33.62 -39.07
N SER A 39 3.78 34.49 -38.61
CA SER A 39 3.82 35.80 -37.94
C SER A 39 2.37 36.25 -37.69
N SER A 40 2.16 37.14 -36.70
CA SER A 40 1.09 38.19 -36.63
C SER A 40 -0.38 37.72 -36.54
N SER A 41 -1.32 38.34 -35.83
CA SER A 41 -1.42 39.64 -35.15
C SER A 41 -2.81 39.76 -34.49
N SER A 42 -2.94 40.71 -33.54
CA SER A 42 -4.16 41.48 -33.15
C SER A 42 -5.35 40.72 -32.53
N SER A 43 -6.07 41.18 -31.51
CA SER A 43 -6.23 42.52 -30.93
C SER A 43 -6.95 42.44 -29.56
N SER A 44 -6.65 43.43 -28.72
CA SER A 44 -7.43 43.98 -27.59
C SER A 44 -8.90 44.26 -27.96
N SER A 45 -9.90 44.46 -27.09
CA SER A 45 -9.95 45.29 -25.86
C SER A 45 -11.36 45.23 -25.21
N SER A 46 -11.38 45.33 -23.87
CA SER A 46 -12.21 46.21 -23.00
C SER A 46 -13.76 46.15 -22.91
N SER A 47 -14.20 46.31 -21.65
CA SER A 47 -15.35 47.11 -21.14
C SER A 47 -16.77 46.55 -21.38
N SER A 48 -17.77 46.68 -20.50
CA SER A 48 -17.94 47.27 -19.16
C SER A 48 -19.40 47.04 -18.72
N SER A 49 -19.67 47.19 -17.41
CA SER A 49 -20.91 47.75 -16.80
C SER A 49 -22.25 47.02 -17.03
N SER A 50 -23.21 46.91 -16.10
CA SER A 50 -23.45 47.51 -14.78
C SER A 50 -24.76 46.95 -14.21
N SER A 51 -24.92 47.07 -12.87
CA SER A 51 -26.14 47.45 -12.12
C SER A 51 -27.39 46.55 -12.19
N SER A 52 -28.16 46.30 -11.13
CA SER A 52 -28.20 46.84 -9.75
C SER A 52 -29.33 46.15 -8.96
N SER A 53 -29.24 46.28 -7.62
CA SER A 53 -30.34 46.52 -6.65
C SER A 53 -31.40 45.42 -6.42
N SER A 54 -31.87 45.12 -5.20
CA SER A 54 -31.66 45.73 -3.87
C SER A 54 -32.42 44.94 -2.79
N SER A 55 -31.80 44.83 -1.61
CA SER A 55 -32.34 44.92 -0.24
C SER A 55 -33.68 44.27 0.14
N SER A 56 -33.66 43.51 1.24
CA SER A 56 -34.08 44.06 2.55
C SER A 56 -33.83 43.09 3.71
N SER A 57 -33.37 43.69 4.79
CA SER A 57 -33.03 43.16 6.10
C SER A 57 -34.27 42.90 6.95
N SER A 58 -34.18 41.98 7.91
CA SER A 58 -34.76 42.12 9.26
C SER A 58 -34.19 41.06 10.19
N SER A 59 -33.55 41.55 11.25
CA SER A 59 -32.90 40.86 12.34
C SER A 59 -33.88 40.48 13.46
N SER A 60 -33.68 39.30 14.07
CA SER A 60 -34.15 39.01 15.43
C SER A 60 -33.27 37.94 16.12
N SER A 61 -32.25 38.45 16.80
CA SER A 61 -31.68 38.10 18.11
C SER A 61 -32.05 36.77 18.82
N LEU A 62 -30.97 36.12 19.31
CA LEU A 62 -30.80 35.26 20.51
C LEU A 62 -31.31 33.82 20.36
N LYS A 63 -30.49 32.76 20.48
CA LYS A 63 -29.53 32.48 21.56
C LYS A 63 -28.50 31.46 21.06
N SER A 64 -27.30 31.93 20.68
CA SER A 64 -26.15 31.09 20.37
C SER A 64 -25.58 30.54 21.68
N GLN A 65 -25.81 29.26 21.96
CA GLN A 65 -25.03 28.55 22.99
C GLN A 65 -23.63 28.32 22.43
N SER A 66 -22.74 29.25 22.78
CA SER A 66 -21.29 29.08 22.71
C SER A 66 -20.90 27.92 23.63
N THR A 67 -20.62 26.76 23.07
CA THR A 67 -19.72 25.82 23.76
C THR A 67 -18.31 26.34 23.51
N ASN A 68 -17.68 26.84 24.57
CA ASN A 68 -16.32 27.40 24.55
C ASN A 68 -15.36 26.41 23.88
N SER A 69 -15.01 26.68 22.63
CA SER A 69 -13.87 26.06 21.98
C SER A 69 -12.61 26.82 22.42
N SER A 70 -11.68 26.08 23.04
CA SER A 70 -10.31 26.46 23.43
C SER A 70 -10.07 27.08 24.82
N GLU A 71 -10.33 26.33 25.90
CA GLU A 71 -9.78 26.65 27.23
C GLU A 71 -8.54 25.80 27.59
N PHE A 72 -7.92 25.12 26.62
CA PHE A 72 -6.81 24.22 26.92
C PHE A 72 -5.64 24.41 25.95
N PRO A 73 -4.41 24.61 26.46
CA PRO A 73 -3.24 24.75 25.61
C PRO A 73 -3.02 23.46 24.81
N GLN A 74 -2.77 23.59 23.50
CA GLN A 74 -2.41 22.49 22.60
C GLN A 74 -0.98 21.97 22.84
N THR A 75 -0.44 22.15 24.04
CA THR A 75 0.87 21.65 24.43
C THR A 75 0.73 20.21 24.91
N LEU A 76 1.82 19.44 24.78
CA LEU A 76 1.85 18.07 25.26
C LEU A 76 1.61 17.99 26.78
N ALA A 77 2.00 19.03 27.53
CA ALA A 77 1.67 19.19 28.95
C ALA A 77 0.16 19.35 29.17
N GLY A 78 -0.49 20.25 28.42
CA GLY A 78 -1.95 20.43 28.48
C GLY A 78 -2.73 19.16 28.13
N LEU A 79 -2.24 18.39 27.16
CA LEU A 79 -2.85 17.09 26.82
C LEU A 79 -2.68 16.06 27.95
N ARG A 80 -1.51 16.01 28.61
CA ARG A 80 -1.28 15.12 29.75
C ARG A 80 -2.16 15.48 30.95
N ASP A 81 -2.29 16.76 31.25
CA ASP A 81 -3.17 17.23 32.34
C ASP A 81 -4.64 16.88 32.04
N ARG A 82 -5.09 17.08 30.80
CA ARG A 82 -6.43 16.64 30.38
C ARG A 82 -6.63 15.14 30.50
N LEU A 83 -5.70 14.33 30.01
CA LEU A 83 -5.81 12.88 30.15
C LEU A 83 -5.77 12.45 31.62
N SER A 84 -5.06 13.15 32.48
CA SER A 84 -5.06 12.85 33.92
C SER A 84 -6.40 13.13 34.61
N ILE A 85 -7.19 14.07 34.08
CA ILE A 85 -8.49 14.47 34.62
C ILE A 85 -9.64 13.68 33.94
N GLU A 86 -9.59 13.51 32.63
CA GLU A 86 -10.68 12.96 31.81
C GLU A 86 -10.55 11.44 31.57
N SER A 87 -9.35 10.87 31.69
CA SER A 87 -9.16 9.46 31.37
C SER A 87 -9.63 8.60 32.54
N PRO A 88 -10.52 7.61 32.29
CA PRO A 88 -10.98 6.71 33.33
C PRO A 88 -9.79 5.94 33.91
N THR A 89 -9.77 5.81 35.23
CA THR A 89 -8.73 5.02 35.89
C THR A 89 -8.95 3.53 35.65
N LEU A 90 -7.91 2.72 35.87
CA LEU A 90 -8.04 1.26 35.82
C LEU A 90 -9.10 0.75 36.82
N SER A 91 -9.28 1.45 37.94
CA SER A 91 -10.31 1.17 38.94
C SER A 91 -11.72 1.41 38.36
N ASP A 92 -11.93 2.50 37.63
CA ASP A 92 -13.19 2.78 36.94
C ASP A 92 -13.51 1.72 35.90
N PHE A 93 -12.50 1.26 35.16
CA PHE A 93 -12.63 0.17 34.21
C PHE A 93 -13.04 -1.15 34.89
N THR A 94 -12.40 -1.47 36.02
CA THR A 94 -12.68 -2.70 36.78
C THR A 94 -14.06 -2.66 37.42
N LEU A 95 -14.52 -1.49 37.90
CA LEU A 95 -15.87 -1.31 38.44
C LEU A 95 -16.94 -1.46 37.35
N ARG A 96 -16.72 -0.89 36.15
CA ARG A 96 -17.64 -1.04 35.01
C ARG A 96 -17.76 -2.49 34.54
N LEU A 97 -16.64 -3.23 34.49
CA LEU A 97 -16.66 -4.67 34.18
C LEU A 97 -17.45 -5.48 35.21
N ARG A 98 -17.39 -5.12 36.50
CA ARG A 98 -18.16 -5.78 37.56
C ARG A 98 -19.65 -5.43 37.53
N GLN A 99 -20.00 -4.27 37.00
CA GLN A 99 -21.38 -3.79 36.89
C GLN A 99 -22.09 -4.30 35.62
N ASN A 100 -21.45 -5.13 34.80
CA ASN A 100 -22.00 -5.60 33.52
C ASN A 100 -22.38 -4.45 32.56
N ASP A 101 -21.83 -3.24 32.78
CA ASP A 101 -21.96 -2.15 31.82
C ASP A 101 -21.03 -2.44 30.64
N ASP A 102 -21.71 -2.89 29.60
CA ASP A 102 -21.25 -3.60 28.43
C ASP A 102 -20.29 -2.71 27.61
N TYR A 103 -18.97 -2.89 27.77
CA TYR A 103 -17.99 -2.35 26.81
C TYR A 103 -18.06 -3.09 25.45
N SER A 104 -19.01 -4.01 25.29
CA SER A 104 -19.39 -4.58 24.00
C SER A 104 -20.01 -3.49 23.14
N VAL A 105 -19.23 -3.00 22.17
CA VAL A 105 -19.82 -2.35 21.01
C VAL A 105 -20.75 -3.34 20.32
N ASN A 106 -22.01 -2.95 20.08
CA ASN A 106 -22.94 -3.74 19.29
C ASN A 106 -22.28 -4.11 17.96
N VAL A 107 -21.97 -5.40 17.76
CA VAL A 107 -21.43 -5.92 16.51
C VAL A 107 -22.55 -6.51 15.68
N GLY A 108 -22.59 -6.15 14.39
CA GLY A 108 -23.59 -6.69 13.48
C GLY A 108 -23.44 -8.19 13.30
N THR A 109 -24.56 -8.91 13.25
CA THR A 109 -24.56 -10.33 12.91
C THR A 109 -24.72 -10.51 11.40
N LYS A 110 -24.44 -11.70 10.87
CA LYS A 110 -24.67 -12.00 9.45
C LYS A 110 -26.13 -11.78 9.02
N LYS A 111 -27.09 -11.99 9.94
CA LYS A 111 -28.53 -11.77 9.70
C LYS A 111 -28.91 -10.29 9.80
N ASN A 112 -28.27 -9.53 10.69
CA ASN A 112 -28.49 -8.10 10.90
C ASN A 112 -27.13 -7.35 10.87
N PRO A 113 -26.57 -7.07 9.67
CA PRO A 113 -25.28 -6.41 9.55
C PRO A 113 -25.41 -4.92 9.89
N ILE A 114 -24.50 -4.41 10.72
CA ILE A 114 -24.38 -2.98 10.98
C ILE A 114 -23.59 -2.37 9.80
N PRO A 115 -24.13 -1.37 9.09
CA PRO A 115 -23.45 -0.78 7.95
C PRO A 115 -22.18 -0.05 8.40
N LYS A 116 -21.14 -0.12 7.57
CA LYS A 116 -19.92 0.66 7.80
C LYS A 116 -20.26 2.16 7.88
N PRO A 117 -19.69 2.93 8.83
CA PRO A 117 -19.84 4.38 8.89
C PRO A 117 -19.45 5.03 7.56
N LYS A 118 -20.10 6.16 7.23
CA LYS A 118 -19.88 6.85 5.93
C LYS A 118 -18.42 7.23 5.70
N TRP A 119 -17.70 7.64 6.75
CA TRP A 119 -16.29 8.03 6.68
C TRP A 119 -15.31 6.87 6.43
N MET A 120 -15.77 5.61 6.57
CA MET A 120 -14.96 4.41 6.30
C MET A 120 -15.21 3.84 4.89
N LYS A 121 -16.07 4.49 4.10
CA LYS A 121 -16.37 4.05 2.74
C LYS A 121 -15.45 4.75 1.76
N GLU A 122 -14.81 3.96 0.92
CA GLU A 122 -13.89 4.43 -0.11
C GLU A 122 -14.52 4.28 -1.51
N ASN A 123 -14.04 5.08 -2.46
CA ASN A 123 -14.51 5.02 -3.83
C ASN A 123 -13.96 3.80 -4.59
N ILE A 124 -14.72 3.32 -5.57
CA ILE A 124 -14.31 2.16 -6.38
C ILE A 124 -13.13 2.57 -7.26
N PRO A 125 -12.01 1.83 -7.23
CA PRO A 125 -10.84 2.17 -8.02
C PRO A 125 -11.11 2.05 -9.52
N GLY A 126 -10.70 3.07 -10.28
CA GLY A 126 -10.80 3.15 -11.73
C GLY A 126 -9.54 3.73 -12.37
N GLY A 127 -9.42 3.64 -13.69
CA GLY A 127 -8.33 4.25 -14.47
C GLY A 127 -7.49 3.27 -15.30
N SER A 128 -6.68 3.83 -16.20
CA SER A 128 -5.88 3.06 -17.17
C SER A 128 -4.75 2.27 -16.51
N LYS A 129 -4.05 2.83 -15.51
CA LYS A 129 -3.00 2.14 -14.74
C LYS A 129 -3.56 0.93 -13.98
N TYR A 130 -4.70 1.09 -13.31
CA TYR A 130 -5.38 0.00 -12.61
C TYR A 130 -5.74 -1.14 -13.57
N ALA A 131 -6.34 -0.83 -14.72
CA ALA A 131 -6.67 -1.83 -15.73
C ALA A 131 -5.43 -2.54 -16.30
N LYS A 132 -4.32 -1.82 -16.50
CA LYS A 132 -3.05 -2.38 -16.96
C LYS A 132 -2.46 -3.39 -15.98
N ILE A 133 -2.36 -3.03 -14.70
CA ILE A 133 -1.84 -3.92 -13.64
C ILE A 133 -2.76 -5.14 -13.49
N LYS A 134 -4.07 -4.92 -13.42
CA LYS A 134 -5.07 -5.99 -13.31
C LYS A 134 -5.00 -7.00 -14.47
N LYS A 135 -4.81 -6.49 -15.70
CA LYS A 135 -4.64 -7.35 -16.88
C LYS A 135 -3.38 -8.20 -16.76
N LYS A 136 -2.26 -7.59 -16.36
CA LYS A 136 -0.97 -8.28 -16.21
C LYS A 136 -0.97 -9.33 -15.11
N LEU A 137 -1.61 -9.05 -13.98
CA LEU A 137 -1.79 -10.04 -12.90
C LEU A 137 -2.49 -11.30 -13.41
N ARG A 138 -3.53 -11.15 -14.23
CA ARG A 138 -4.26 -12.28 -14.83
C ARG A 138 -3.45 -13.01 -15.90
N GLU A 139 -2.72 -12.28 -16.74
CA GLU A 139 -1.85 -12.86 -17.77
C GLU A 139 -0.77 -13.76 -17.15
N LEU A 140 -0.19 -13.32 -16.03
CA LEU A 140 0.91 -14.01 -15.35
C LEU A 140 0.45 -14.91 -14.19
N LYS A 141 -0.87 -15.04 -13.98
CA LYS A 141 -1.48 -15.81 -12.88
C LYS A 141 -0.90 -15.46 -11.50
N LEU A 142 -0.65 -14.17 -11.26
CA LEU A 142 -0.10 -13.67 -10.00
C LEU A 142 -1.19 -13.20 -9.06
N HIS A 143 -0.91 -13.32 -7.76
CA HIS A 143 -1.81 -12.89 -6.70
C HIS A 143 -1.31 -11.63 -6.00
N THR A 144 -2.23 -10.81 -5.50
CA THR A 144 -1.91 -9.62 -4.69
C THR A 144 -2.76 -9.59 -3.44
N VAL A 145 -2.18 -9.15 -2.33
CA VAL A 145 -2.97 -8.88 -1.11
C VAL A 145 -4.01 -7.79 -1.39
N CYS A 146 -3.71 -6.86 -2.29
CA CYS A 146 -4.64 -5.80 -2.69
C CYS A 146 -5.98 -6.39 -3.18
N GLU A 147 -5.95 -7.40 -4.05
CA GLU A 147 -7.16 -8.05 -4.58
C GLU A 147 -7.72 -9.10 -3.61
N GLU A 148 -6.89 -9.99 -3.07
CA GLU A 148 -7.34 -11.12 -2.24
C GLU A 148 -7.89 -10.65 -0.88
N ALA A 149 -7.31 -9.60 -0.28
CA ALA A 149 -7.78 -9.04 0.97
C ALA A 149 -8.84 -7.94 0.81
N LYS A 150 -9.26 -7.62 -0.43
CA LYS A 150 -10.23 -6.55 -0.74
C LYS A 150 -9.80 -5.21 -0.14
N CYS A 151 -8.56 -4.82 -0.38
CA CYS A 151 -7.98 -3.60 0.18
C CYS A 151 -8.74 -2.36 -0.32
N PRO A 152 -9.22 -1.46 0.57
CA PRO A 152 -9.89 -0.23 0.17
C PRO A 152 -8.94 0.74 -0.56
N ASN A 153 -7.64 0.67 -0.31
CA ASN A 153 -6.63 1.60 -0.83
C ASN A 153 -6.08 1.19 -2.20
N LEU A 154 -6.63 0.14 -2.83
CA LEU A 154 -6.08 -0.45 -4.05
C LEU A 154 -5.90 0.58 -5.19
N GLY A 155 -6.84 1.51 -5.34
CA GLY A 155 -6.79 2.54 -6.38
C GLY A 155 -5.64 3.50 -6.20
N GLU A 156 -5.44 3.97 -4.97
CA GLU A 156 -4.36 4.91 -4.63
C GLU A 156 -2.99 4.24 -4.80
N CYS A 157 -2.80 3.06 -4.20
CA CYS A 157 -1.53 2.32 -4.28
C CYS A 157 -1.09 2.10 -5.72
N TRP A 158 -1.96 1.59 -6.59
CA TRP A 158 -1.59 1.22 -7.96
C TRP A 158 -1.46 2.41 -8.91
N SER A 159 -2.14 3.53 -8.62
CA SER A 159 -2.04 4.74 -9.43
C SER A 159 -0.87 5.64 -9.01
N GLY A 160 -0.47 5.54 -7.73
CA GLY A 160 0.50 6.39 -7.05
C GLY A 160 -0.12 7.56 -6.28
N GLY A 161 -1.45 7.67 -6.24
CA GLY A 161 -2.15 8.73 -5.51
C GLY A 161 -1.67 10.15 -5.86
N GLU A 162 -1.68 11.03 -4.87
CA GLU A 162 -1.16 12.40 -4.98
C GLU A 162 0.38 12.48 -4.89
N THR A 163 1.00 11.47 -4.26
CA THR A 163 2.46 11.40 -4.04
C THR A 163 3.23 10.95 -5.29
N GLY A 164 2.53 10.39 -6.28
CA GLY A 164 3.07 9.94 -7.56
C GLY A 164 3.76 8.57 -7.52
N THR A 165 4.11 8.07 -6.33
CA THR A 165 4.81 6.79 -6.16
C THR A 165 3.83 5.63 -6.16
N ALA A 166 3.78 4.89 -7.27
CA ALA A 166 2.97 3.68 -7.38
C ALA A 166 3.61 2.50 -6.63
N THR A 167 2.77 1.73 -5.93
CA THR A 167 3.17 0.53 -5.20
C THR A 167 2.14 -0.59 -5.33
N ALA A 168 2.60 -1.83 -5.14
CA ALA A 168 1.76 -3.00 -5.06
C ALA A 168 2.32 -3.98 -4.04
N THR A 169 1.42 -4.72 -3.40
CA THR A 169 1.77 -5.82 -2.50
C THR A 169 1.51 -7.14 -3.20
N ILE A 170 2.58 -7.80 -3.61
CA ILE A 170 2.55 -9.08 -4.34
C ILE A 170 2.52 -10.21 -3.34
N MET A 171 1.57 -11.13 -3.54
CA MET A 171 1.43 -12.33 -2.72
C MET A 171 1.97 -13.53 -3.51
N ILE A 172 3.08 -14.09 -3.05
CA ILE A 172 3.71 -15.30 -3.62
C ILE A 172 3.23 -16.57 -2.91
N LEU A 173 3.52 -17.73 -3.50
CA LEU A 173 3.10 -19.07 -3.04
C LEU A 173 1.58 -19.33 -3.14
N GLY A 174 0.91 -18.56 -3.99
CA GLY A 174 -0.52 -18.71 -4.30
C GLY A 174 -1.46 -17.86 -3.42
N ASP A 175 -2.76 -18.16 -3.52
CA ASP A 175 -3.87 -17.44 -2.85
C ASP A 175 -4.46 -18.17 -1.63
N THR A 176 -3.88 -19.31 -1.28
CA THR A 176 -4.46 -20.23 -0.30
C THR A 176 -3.46 -20.52 0.81
N CYS A 177 -3.80 -20.09 2.01
CA CYS A 177 -3.00 -20.22 3.21
C CYS A 177 -3.29 -21.54 3.94
N THR A 178 -2.25 -22.15 4.51
CA THR A 178 -2.38 -23.32 5.39
C THR A 178 -3.01 -22.98 6.74
N ARG A 179 -2.95 -21.70 7.13
CA ARG A 179 -3.51 -21.17 8.39
C ARG A 179 -4.81 -20.41 8.16
N GLY A 180 -5.67 -20.47 9.17
CA GLY A 180 -7.01 -19.87 9.18
C GLY A 180 -7.13 -18.70 10.16
N CYS A 181 -6.41 -17.60 9.90
CA CYS A 181 -6.47 -16.40 10.74
C CYS A 181 -7.87 -15.79 10.71
N ARG A 182 -8.48 -15.55 11.88
CA ARG A 182 -9.87 -15.08 12.01
C ARG A 182 -10.14 -13.71 11.36
N PHE A 183 -9.11 -12.90 11.21
CA PHE A 183 -9.18 -11.56 10.61
C PHE A 183 -8.80 -11.56 9.12
N CYS A 184 -8.21 -12.64 8.61
CA CYS A 184 -7.66 -12.69 7.25
C CYS A 184 -8.75 -13.11 6.26
N ASN A 185 -8.78 -12.45 5.09
CA ASN A 185 -9.74 -12.75 4.02
C ASN A 185 -9.16 -13.71 2.95
N VAL A 186 -7.89 -14.12 3.09
CA VAL A 186 -7.22 -15.07 2.20
C VAL A 186 -7.87 -16.46 2.35
N LYS A 187 -7.92 -17.24 1.27
CA LYS A 187 -8.50 -18.58 1.29
C LYS A 187 -7.69 -19.48 2.21
N THR A 188 -8.35 -20.42 2.89
CA THR A 188 -7.67 -21.37 3.78
C THR A 188 -7.89 -22.80 3.30
N SER A 189 -6.80 -23.55 3.18
CA SER A 189 -6.81 -25.00 2.93
C SER A 189 -5.60 -25.63 3.59
N ARG A 190 -5.79 -26.81 4.21
CA ARG A 190 -4.67 -27.58 4.76
C ARG A 190 -3.73 -28.15 3.70
N THR A 191 -4.24 -28.34 2.49
CA THR A 191 -3.51 -28.91 1.35
C THR A 191 -3.66 -27.95 0.16
N PRO A 192 -2.92 -26.82 0.17
CA PRO A 192 -2.90 -25.92 -0.97
C PRO A 192 -2.22 -26.58 -2.18
N PRO A 193 -2.45 -26.06 -3.40
CA PRO A 193 -1.71 -26.50 -4.58
C PRO A 193 -0.19 -26.32 -4.42
N PRO A 194 0.63 -27.11 -5.14
CA PRO A 194 2.07 -26.88 -5.16
C PRO A 194 2.39 -25.50 -5.74
N PRO A 195 3.39 -24.78 -5.20
CA PRO A 195 3.80 -23.49 -5.73
C PRO A 195 4.40 -23.66 -7.15
N ASP A 196 4.20 -22.67 -8.02
CA ASP A 196 4.76 -22.68 -9.37
C ASP A 196 6.27 -22.35 -9.30
N PRO A 197 7.18 -23.25 -9.75
CA PRO A 197 8.61 -22.98 -9.75
C PRO A 197 9.02 -21.74 -10.57
N ASN A 198 8.19 -21.33 -11.55
CA ASN A 198 8.47 -20.16 -12.37
C ASN A 198 7.87 -18.85 -11.81
N GLU A 199 7.11 -18.92 -10.71
CA GLU A 199 6.52 -17.75 -10.05
C GLU A 199 7.56 -16.65 -9.74
N PRO A 200 8.77 -16.94 -9.21
CA PRO A 200 9.77 -15.91 -8.93
C PRO A 200 10.19 -15.12 -10.16
N THR A 201 10.32 -15.79 -11.32
CA THR A 201 10.65 -15.14 -12.59
C THR A 201 9.47 -14.29 -13.07
N ASN A 202 8.27 -14.86 -13.06
CA ASN A 202 7.06 -14.18 -13.52
C ASN A 202 6.78 -12.93 -12.69
N VAL A 203 6.96 -12.99 -11.37
CA VAL A 203 6.82 -11.86 -10.45
C VAL A 203 7.84 -10.77 -10.77
N ALA A 204 9.11 -11.14 -10.95
CA ALA A 204 10.17 -10.18 -11.25
C ALA A 204 9.91 -9.45 -12.58
N GLU A 205 9.51 -10.18 -13.63
CA GLU A 205 9.14 -9.61 -14.93
C GLU A 205 7.90 -8.72 -14.84
N ALA A 206 6.89 -9.14 -14.07
CA ALA A 206 5.67 -8.36 -13.85
C ALA A 206 5.99 -7.00 -13.24
N ILE A 207 6.72 -7.00 -12.12
CA ILE A 207 7.09 -5.79 -11.38
C ILE A 207 7.95 -4.86 -12.24
N ALA A 208 8.92 -5.42 -12.99
CA ALA A 208 9.73 -4.65 -13.93
C ALA A 208 8.86 -3.99 -15.01
N SER A 209 7.87 -4.70 -15.56
CA SER A 209 6.96 -4.19 -16.61
C SER A 209 6.01 -3.08 -16.14
N TRP A 210 5.66 -3.08 -14.86
CA TRP A 210 4.77 -2.07 -14.26
C TRP A 210 5.49 -0.76 -13.97
N GLY A 211 6.81 -0.80 -13.84
CA GLY A 211 7.61 0.38 -13.53
C GLY A 211 7.48 0.84 -12.08
N LEU A 212 7.07 -0.03 -11.15
CA LEU A 212 6.95 0.32 -9.72
C LEU A 212 8.31 0.66 -9.11
N GLU A 213 8.37 1.70 -8.30
CA GLU A 213 9.59 2.12 -7.58
C GLU A 213 9.73 1.39 -6.25
N TYR A 214 8.59 1.05 -5.63
CA TYR A 214 8.47 0.39 -4.35
C TYR A 214 7.52 -0.81 -4.44
N VAL A 215 7.97 -1.98 -3.98
CA VAL A 215 7.14 -3.18 -3.93
C VAL A 215 7.22 -3.83 -2.56
N VAL A 216 6.07 -4.30 -2.09
CA VAL A 216 5.99 -5.18 -0.92
C VAL A 216 5.80 -6.60 -1.43
N ILE A 217 6.65 -7.52 -0.99
CA ILE A 217 6.51 -8.94 -1.27
C ILE A 217 6.06 -9.61 0.03
N THR A 218 4.97 -10.37 -0.07
CA THR A 218 4.41 -11.16 1.03
C THR A 218 4.05 -12.55 0.53
N SER A 219 3.89 -13.50 1.44
CA SER A 219 3.43 -14.85 1.11
C SER A 219 2.24 -15.25 1.98
N VAL A 220 1.56 -16.32 1.56
CA VAL A 220 0.71 -17.10 2.46
C VAL A 220 1.57 -18.02 3.33
N ASP A 221 1.03 -18.50 4.45
CA ASP A 221 1.72 -19.51 5.26
C ASP A 221 1.69 -20.86 4.51
N ARG A 222 2.87 -21.46 4.32
CA ARG A 222 3.09 -22.76 3.67
C ARG A 222 3.72 -23.75 4.62
N ASP A 223 2.98 -24.10 5.68
CA ASP A 223 3.40 -25.10 6.67
C ASP A 223 3.64 -26.50 6.05
N ASP A 224 3.17 -26.73 4.82
CA ASP A 224 3.37 -27.94 4.04
C ASP A 224 4.76 -28.05 3.37
N LEU A 225 5.50 -26.93 3.23
CA LEU A 225 6.84 -26.90 2.65
C LEU A 225 7.92 -27.01 3.73
N ALA A 226 9.00 -27.75 3.44
CA ALA A 226 10.09 -27.95 4.39
C ALA A 226 10.80 -26.64 4.80
N ASP A 227 10.91 -25.69 3.87
CA ASP A 227 11.52 -24.37 4.07
C ASP A 227 10.48 -23.27 4.34
N GLN A 228 9.20 -23.64 4.46
CA GLN A 228 8.04 -22.75 4.59
C GLN A 228 7.97 -21.64 3.51
N GLY A 229 8.63 -21.85 2.36
CA GLY A 229 8.66 -20.88 1.25
C GLY A 229 9.77 -19.83 1.32
N SER A 230 10.70 -19.92 2.27
CA SER A 230 11.82 -18.97 2.41
C SER A 230 12.72 -18.92 1.19
N ASN A 231 13.01 -20.06 0.55
CA ASN A 231 13.83 -20.10 -0.66
C ASN A 231 13.12 -19.40 -1.83
N HIS A 232 11.80 -19.58 -1.94
CA HIS A 232 10.97 -18.96 -2.97
C HIS A 232 10.97 -17.42 -2.85
N PHE A 233 10.93 -16.93 -1.61
CA PHE A 233 11.04 -15.52 -1.30
C PHE A 233 12.41 -14.97 -1.73
N ALA A 234 13.49 -15.65 -1.33
CA ALA A 234 14.86 -15.25 -1.67
C ALA A 234 15.10 -15.22 -3.18
N GLU A 235 14.63 -16.23 -3.91
CA GLU A 235 14.74 -16.31 -5.37
C GLU A 235 14.00 -15.16 -6.05
N THR A 236 12.80 -14.81 -5.57
CA THR A 236 12.02 -13.69 -6.09
C THR A 236 12.76 -12.37 -5.93
N VAL A 237 13.32 -12.12 -4.74
CA VAL A 237 14.10 -10.91 -4.45
C VAL A 237 15.36 -10.83 -5.32
N GLN A 238 16.08 -11.95 -5.47
CA GLN A 238 17.30 -12.00 -6.31
C GLN A 238 16.99 -11.71 -7.77
N LYS A 239 15.98 -12.39 -8.36
CA LYS A 239 15.57 -12.16 -9.74
C LYS A 239 15.10 -10.72 -9.98
N LEU A 240 14.36 -10.17 -9.02
CA LEU A 240 13.91 -8.79 -9.10
C LEU A 240 15.07 -7.78 -9.03
N LYS A 241 16.07 -8.02 -8.17
CA LYS A 241 17.27 -7.17 -8.09
C LYS A 241 18.17 -7.28 -9.33
N ILE A 242 18.18 -8.42 -10.01
CA ILE A 242 18.87 -8.58 -11.31
C ILE A 242 18.19 -7.71 -12.38
N LEU A 243 16.86 -7.77 -12.49
CA LEU A 243 16.11 -7.01 -13.50
C LEU A 243 16.03 -5.51 -13.17
N LYS A 244 15.93 -5.15 -11.89
CA LYS A 244 15.76 -3.77 -11.43
C LYS A 244 16.56 -3.52 -10.14
N PRO A 245 17.87 -3.22 -10.24
CA PRO A 245 18.75 -3.11 -9.06
C PRO A 245 18.33 -2.02 -8.07
N ASN A 246 17.77 -0.93 -8.60
CA ASN A 246 17.40 0.26 -7.82
C ASN A 246 16.00 0.17 -7.17
N ILE A 247 15.24 -0.90 -7.39
CA ILE A 247 13.90 -1.03 -6.78
C ILE A 247 14.01 -1.22 -5.27
N LEU A 248 13.12 -0.58 -4.52
CA LEU A 248 12.97 -0.79 -3.09
C LEU A 248 12.00 -1.95 -2.84
N ILE A 249 12.44 -2.90 -2.00
CA ILE A 249 11.69 -4.13 -1.71
C ILE A 249 11.50 -4.21 -0.20
N GLU A 250 10.24 -4.30 0.22
CA GLU A 250 9.88 -4.66 1.59
C GLU A 250 9.42 -6.11 1.62
N ALA A 251 9.85 -6.83 2.64
CA ALA A 251 9.45 -8.21 2.88
C ALA A 251 8.51 -8.29 4.08
N LEU A 252 7.28 -8.72 3.83
CA LEU A 252 6.27 -8.97 4.86
C LEU A 252 5.92 -10.46 4.82
N GLY A 253 6.50 -11.28 5.69
CA GLY A 253 6.20 -12.71 5.69
C GLY A 253 6.77 -13.43 6.89
N MET A 254 6.16 -14.58 7.20
CA MET A 254 6.69 -15.54 8.18
C MET A 254 7.53 -16.57 7.44
N CYS A 255 8.81 -16.29 7.33
CA CYS A 255 9.83 -17.29 7.07
C CYS A 255 10.49 -17.59 8.41
N ASN A 256 10.29 -18.80 8.95
CA ASN A 256 10.89 -19.22 10.21
C ASN A 256 12.26 -19.85 10.00
#